data_AF-A0A7X4XRG9-F1
#
_entry.id   AF-A0A7X4XRG9-F1
#
_cell.length_a   1.000
_cell.length_b   1.000
_cell.length_c   1.000
_cell.angle_alpha   90.00
_cell.angle_beta   90.00
_cell.angle_gamma   90.00
#
_symmetry.space_group_name_H-M   'P 1'
#
loop_
_entity.id
_entity.type
_entity.pdbx_description
1 polymer ?
#
loop_
_entity_poly.entity_id
_entity_poly.type
_entity_poly.pdbx_seq_one_letter_code
_entity_poly.pdbx_strand_id
1 'polypeptide(L)'
;MTETVHNPDQYMYDFRHLITHSRKKIGILVGAGAPVSINVGDAGNWKSLIPDIKGLTNIVEQRLEGDAKLAFLSLAEDLGSKNIELILSRVRVLSGVIGDTKIHGLNGTGFEELSVSICEIIKDVVSKELPEGDNPYGHLISWVNGINRDYAVELFTTNYDLLLEEAMERSRTPYFDGFSGSKSAFFDPSSISSNDLPPRWIRLWKLHGSINWSRNAKGEVIRLQGEDDGSMVYPSHVKYDQTQAAPFSSMFERLKRFLLEPDSLLITTGFSFADAHITAKIDECLAENQSSAVIALQFKDLSEESDAVEVGLRRPNLSIYCRDGAIINGVKARWKLGEMPSKNWGVIRDEYWINDKFILGDYVALTRFLAGSGGGKSISVEVQEQDEPDEQS
;
A
#
# COMPACT_ATOMS: atom_id res chain seq x y z
N MET A 1 -32.93 -21.86 6.32
CA MET A 1 -32.35 -20.54 6.03
C MET A 1 -31.38 -20.73 4.88
N THR A 2 -31.54 -19.99 3.79
CA THR A 2 -30.55 -19.94 2.71
C THR A 2 -29.33 -19.19 3.22
N GLU A 3 -28.19 -19.86 3.33
CA GLU A 3 -26.91 -19.24 3.71
C GLU A 3 -26.29 -18.59 2.47
N THR A 4 -26.09 -17.27 2.51
CA THR A 4 -25.42 -16.55 1.43
C THR A 4 -23.92 -16.82 1.48
N VAL A 5 -23.35 -17.23 0.34
CA VAL A 5 -21.94 -17.60 0.20
C VAL A 5 -21.37 -16.99 -1.08
N HIS A 6 -20.06 -16.73 -1.09
CA HIS A 6 -19.32 -16.22 -2.23
C HIS A 6 -18.40 -17.32 -2.79
N ASN A 7 -18.43 -17.55 -4.11
CA ASN A 7 -17.51 -18.50 -4.77
C ASN A 7 -16.23 -17.76 -5.21
N PRO A 8 -15.07 -17.98 -4.56
CA PRO A 8 -13.85 -17.22 -4.86
C PRO A 8 -13.36 -17.44 -6.30
N ASP A 9 -13.62 -18.62 -6.88
CA ASP A 9 -13.17 -18.94 -8.23
C ASP A 9 -13.76 -18.01 -9.29
N GLN A 10 -15.06 -17.69 -9.19
CA GLN A 10 -15.73 -16.80 -10.14
C GLN A 10 -15.14 -15.40 -10.07
N TYR A 11 -14.93 -14.89 -8.86
CA TYR A 11 -14.37 -13.56 -8.66
C TYR A 11 -12.91 -13.46 -9.11
N MET A 12 -12.11 -14.51 -8.88
CA MET A 12 -10.71 -14.53 -9.33
C MET A 12 -10.59 -14.69 -10.84
N TYR A 13 -11.54 -15.37 -11.48
CA TYR A 13 -11.65 -15.42 -12.94
C TYR A 13 -11.87 -14.02 -13.51
N ASP A 14 -12.86 -13.30 -13.00
CA ASP A 14 -13.18 -11.93 -13.44
C ASP A 14 -12.04 -10.96 -13.12
N PHE A 15 -11.43 -11.08 -11.93
CA PHE A 15 -10.28 -10.27 -11.53
C PHE A 15 -9.08 -10.47 -12.46
N ARG A 16 -8.76 -11.72 -12.84
CA ARG A 16 -7.67 -12.03 -13.76
C ARG A 16 -7.89 -11.40 -15.15
N HIS A 17 -9.13 -11.37 -15.63
CA HIS A 17 -9.47 -10.67 -16.87
C HIS A 17 -9.30 -9.15 -16.75
N LEU A 18 -9.72 -8.55 -15.62
CA LEU A 18 -9.56 -7.11 -15.40
C LEU A 18 -8.09 -6.68 -15.37
N ILE A 19 -7.23 -7.41 -14.67
CA ILE A 19 -5.81 -7.04 -14.52
C ILE A 19 -4.98 -7.27 -15.78
N THR A 20 -5.44 -8.13 -16.69
CA THR A 20 -4.78 -8.41 -17.99
C THR A 20 -5.32 -7.54 -19.13
N HIS A 21 -6.41 -6.79 -18.91
CA HIS A 21 -7.02 -5.96 -19.94
C HIS A 21 -6.21 -4.67 -20.20
N SER A 22 -5.84 -4.40 -21.45
CA SER A 22 -4.98 -3.26 -21.81
C SER A 22 -5.65 -1.88 -21.69
N ARG A 23 -6.99 -1.84 -21.74
CA ARG A 23 -7.80 -0.60 -21.72
C ARG A 23 -8.30 -0.18 -20.34
N LYS A 24 -8.15 -1.04 -19.33
CA LYS A 24 -8.61 -0.73 -17.99
C LYS A 24 -7.66 0.28 -17.35
N LYS A 25 -8.20 1.34 -16.73
CA LYS A 25 -7.40 2.27 -15.93
C LYS A 25 -7.16 1.63 -14.57
N ILE A 26 -5.91 1.27 -14.28
CA ILE A 26 -5.57 0.52 -13.07
C ILE A 26 -4.72 1.38 -12.14
N GLY A 27 -5.20 1.50 -10.92
CA GLY A 27 -4.49 2.09 -9.80
C GLY A 27 -4.24 1.02 -8.75
N ILE A 28 -3.13 1.10 -8.03
CA ILE A 28 -2.83 0.22 -6.91
C ILE A 28 -2.46 1.08 -5.71
N LEU A 29 -3.20 0.93 -4.61
CA LEU A 29 -2.86 1.53 -3.32
C LEU A 29 -2.10 0.51 -2.47
N VAL A 30 -0.82 0.78 -2.23
CA VAL A 30 0.06 -0.04 -1.41
C VAL A 30 0.20 0.61 -0.03
N GLY A 31 -0.15 -0.12 1.02
CA GLY A 31 0.02 0.34 2.41
C GLY A 31 1.14 -0.37 3.16
N ALA A 32 1.24 -0.09 4.46
CA ALA A 32 2.32 -0.58 5.32
C ALA A 32 2.33 -2.12 5.48
N GLY A 33 1.22 -2.80 5.17
CA GLY A 33 1.20 -4.27 5.15
C GLY A 33 2.09 -4.90 4.07
N ALA A 34 2.43 -4.17 3.01
CA ALA A 34 3.27 -4.68 1.92
C ALA A 34 4.74 -4.94 2.32
N PRO A 35 5.46 -4.00 2.97
CA PRO A 35 6.79 -4.32 3.47
C PRO A 35 6.76 -5.25 4.70
N VAL A 36 5.65 -5.28 5.45
CA VAL A 36 5.46 -6.20 6.59
C VAL A 36 5.44 -7.66 6.15
N SER A 37 4.90 -7.95 4.97
CA SER A 37 4.80 -9.32 4.44
C SER A 37 6.13 -9.89 3.96
N ILE A 38 7.18 -9.07 3.82
CA ILE A 38 8.51 -9.53 3.40
C ILE A 38 9.27 -10.02 4.62
N ASN A 39 9.54 -11.32 4.68
CA ASN A 39 10.36 -11.90 5.73
C ASN A 39 11.86 -11.77 5.40
N VAL A 40 12.59 -11.09 6.28
CA VAL A 40 14.05 -10.94 6.27
C VAL A 40 14.73 -11.61 7.47
N GLY A 41 13.98 -12.42 8.23
CA GLY A 41 14.52 -13.21 9.33
C GLY A 41 15.03 -14.58 8.89
N ASP A 42 15.76 -15.25 9.78
CA ASP A 42 16.30 -16.59 9.55
C ASP A 42 15.19 -17.67 9.52
N ALA A 43 15.54 -18.86 9.01
CA ALA A 43 14.64 -20.01 8.98
C ALA A 43 14.08 -20.33 10.38
N GLY A 44 12.82 -19.96 10.63
CA GLY A 44 12.11 -20.17 11.89
C GLY A 44 11.86 -18.91 12.72
N ASN A 45 12.45 -17.75 12.37
CA ASN A 45 12.20 -16.48 13.05
C ASN A 45 11.68 -15.43 12.06
N TRP A 46 10.38 -15.14 12.12
CA TRP A 46 9.78 -14.14 11.25
C TRP A 46 10.24 -12.73 11.65
N LYS A 47 10.81 -12.01 10.70
CA LYS A 47 11.14 -10.59 10.85
C LYS A 47 10.71 -9.85 9.59
N SER A 48 9.78 -8.91 9.72
CA SER A 48 9.36 -8.05 8.60
C SER A 48 10.50 -7.15 8.12
N LEU A 49 10.53 -6.82 6.83
CA LEU A 49 11.47 -5.85 6.26
C LEU A 49 11.29 -4.47 6.91
N ILE A 50 10.04 -3.97 6.93
CA ILE A 50 9.65 -2.77 7.67
C ILE A 50 8.41 -3.13 8.50
N PRO A 51 8.38 -2.80 9.80
CA PRO A 51 7.23 -3.09 10.65
C PRO A 51 6.02 -2.20 10.31
N ASP A 52 4.84 -2.62 10.76
CA ASP A 52 3.63 -1.81 10.70
C ASP A 52 3.70 -0.61 11.64
N ILE A 53 2.70 0.27 11.62
CA ILE A 53 2.62 1.46 12.48
C ILE A 53 2.73 1.10 13.97
N LYS A 54 2.15 -0.03 14.41
CA LYS A 54 2.23 -0.48 15.80
C LYS A 54 3.65 -0.92 16.17
N GLY A 55 4.30 -1.71 15.32
CA GLY A 55 5.68 -2.13 15.50
C GLY A 55 6.65 -0.94 15.46
N LEU A 56 6.44 0.00 14.54
CA LEU A 56 7.20 1.24 14.45
C LEU A 56 7.06 2.08 15.73
N THR A 57 5.83 2.23 16.25
CA THR A 57 5.57 2.95 17.51
C THR A 57 6.34 2.32 18.67
N ASN A 58 6.34 0.99 18.77
CA ASN A 58 7.07 0.27 19.81
C ASN A 58 8.59 0.47 19.71
N ILE A 59 9.15 0.47 18.50
CA ILE A 59 10.59 0.70 18.28
C ILE A 59 10.97 2.12 18.70
N VAL A 60 10.16 3.12 18.34
CA VAL A 60 10.36 4.51 18.76
C VAL A 60 10.32 4.61 20.29
N GLU A 61 9.30 4.05 20.93
CA GLU A 61 9.18 4.04 22.40
C GLU A 61 10.40 3.41 23.10
N GLN A 62 10.97 2.35 22.51
CA GLN A 62 12.14 1.64 23.05
C GLN A 62 13.44 2.42 22.88
N ARG A 63 13.60 3.15 21.76
CA ARG A 63 14.82 3.91 21.44
C ARG A 63 14.86 5.31 22.05
N LEU A 64 13.71 5.87 22.44
CA LEU A 64 13.67 7.12 23.19
C LEU A 64 14.15 6.90 24.63
N GLU A 65 14.88 7.87 25.17
CA GLU A 65 15.45 7.85 26.53
C GLU A 65 15.09 9.12 27.30
N GLY A 66 15.22 9.07 28.64
CA GLY A 66 15.06 10.23 29.53
C GLY A 66 13.71 10.94 29.40
N ASP A 67 13.75 12.28 29.42
CA ASP A 67 12.57 13.15 29.39
C ASP A 67 11.77 13.01 28.07
N ALA A 68 12.45 12.71 26.96
CA ALA A 68 11.83 12.47 25.66
C ALA A 68 10.89 11.26 25.71
N LYS A 69 11.32 10.16 26.36
CA LYS A 69 10.48 8.97 26.54
C LYS A 69 9.29 9.24 27.46
N LEU A 70 9.50 9.95 28.56
CA LEU A 70 8.43 10.29 29.51
C LEU A 70 7.36 11.15 28.85
N ALA A 71 7.77 12.16 28.08
CA ALA A 71 6.85 13.00 27.31
C ALA A 71 6.09 12.17 26.27
N PHE A 72 6.78 11.28 25.55
CA PHE A 72 6.15 10.39 24.56
C PHE A 72 5.05 9.50 25.18
N LEU A 73 5.35 8.85 26.30
CA LEU A 73 4.38 8.00 27.00
C LEU A 73 3.19 8.80 27.54
N SER A 74 3.45 9.97 28.13
CA SER A 74 2.39 10.84 28.65
C SER A 74 1.46 11.32 27.54
N LEU A 75 2.00 11.66 26.37
CA LEU A 75 1.20 12.03 25.20
C LEU A 75 0.37 10.86 24.65
N ALA A 76 0.93 9.64 24.67
CA ALA A 76 0.21 8.46 24.25
C ALA A 76 -0.99 8.16 25.17
N GLU A 77 -0.84 8.39 26.48
CA GLU A 77 -1.93 8.29 27.46
C GLU A 77 -3.00 9.37 27.23
N ASP A 78 -2.60 10.63 27.04
CA ASP A 78 -3.54 11.73 26.77
C ASP A 78 -4.40 11.50 25.52
N LEU A 79 -3.81 10.90 24.48
CA LEU A 79 -4.49 10.62 23.21
C LEU A 79 -5.35 9.35 23.26
N GLY A 80 -5.19 8.50 24.30
CA GLY A 80 -5.82 7.19 24.38
C GLY A 80 -5.40 6.23 23.26
N SER A 81 -4.32 6.54 22.54
CA SER A 81 -3.85 5.80 21.37
C SER A 81 -2.34 5.83 21.27
N LYS A 82 -1.73 4.65 21.20
CA LYS A 82 -0.31 4.45 20.91
C LYS A 82 -0.07 4.39 19.40
N ASN A 83 -0.45 5.45 18.68
CA ASN A 83 -0.15 5.60 17.26
C ASN A 83 0.90 6.70 17.08
N ILE A 84 2.06 6.33 16.53
CA ILE A 84 3.19 7.24 16.33
C ILE A 84 2.82 8.49 15.52
N GLU A 85 1.94 8.37 14.53
CA GLU A 85 1.57 9.49 13.68
C GLU A 85 0.73 10.53 14.45
N LEU A 86 -0.19 10.07 15.31
CA LEU A 86 -0.97 10.95 16.19
C LEU A 86 -0.07 11.63 17.23
N ILE A 87 0.85 10.87 17.83
CA ILE A 87 1.80 11.38 18.81
C ILE A 87 2.72 12.42 18.18
N LEU A 88 3.35 12.11 17.04
CA LEU A 88 4.21 13.04 16.31
C LEU A 88 3.47 14.32 15.92
N SER A 89 2.21 14.19 15.52
CA SER A 89 1.39 15.36 15.22
C SER A 89 1.11 16.22 16.46
N ARG A 90 0.89 15.61 17.63
CA ARG A 90 0.71 16.33 18.89
C ARG A 90 2.00 17.00 19.33
N VAL A 91 3.13 16.32 19.23
CA VAL A 91 4.48 16.85 19.52
C VAL A 91 4.73 18.14 18.72
N ARG A 92 4.47 18.14 17.41
CA ARG A 92 4.67 19.32 16.54
C ARG A 92 3.74 20.49 16.85
N VAL A 93 2.52 20.21 17.31
CA VAL A 93 1.61 21.27 17.77
C VAL A 93 2.15 21.90 19.05
N LEU A 94 2.63 21.07 19.98
CA LEU A 94 3.20 21.56 21.23
C LEU A 94 4.48 22.35 20.98
N SER A 95 5.38 21.90 20.10
CA SER A 95 6.62 22.63 19.78
C SER A 95 6.36 24.05 19.28
N GLY A 96 5.32 24.25 18.47
CA GLY A 96 4.96 25.56 17.92
C GLY A 96 4.17 26.49 18.84
N VAL A 97 3.53 25.98 19.90
CA VAL A 97 2.55 26.76 20.70
C VAL A 97 3.04 27.10 22.11
N ILE A 98 3.78 26.20 22.77
CA ILE A 98 3.96 26.33 24.23
C ILE A 98 5.11 27.26 24.64
N GLY A 99 6.01 27.61 23.72
CA GLY A 99 7.15 28.48 24.00
C GLY A 99 7.99 27.95 25.15
N ASP A 100 8.14 28.74 26.23
CA ASP A 100 8.89 28.35 27.43
C ASP A 100 8.06 27.52 28.45
N THR A 101 6.75 27.38 28.22
CA THR A 101 5.87 26.62 29.12
C THR A 101 6.19 25.14 29.04
N LYS A 102 6.33 24.48 30.19
CA LYS A 102 6.59 23.04 30.25
C LYS A 102 5.30 22.24 30.28
N ILE A 103 5.16 21.31 29.34
CA ILE A 103 4.11 20.28 29.32
C ILE A 103 4.83 18.93 29.30
N HIS A 104 4.45 18.02 30.20
CA HIS A 104 5.10 16.71 30.35
C HIS A 104 6.63 16.77 30.49
N GLY A 105 7.14 17.83 31.11
CA GLY A 105 8.58 18.05 31.32
C GLY A 105 9.31 18.79 30.21
N LEU A 106 8.75 18.90 29.00
CA LEU A 106 9.37 19.55 27.84
C LEU A 106 8.76 20.92 27.55
N ASN A 107 9.59 21.86 27.10
CA ASN A 107 9.15 23.15 26.54
C ASN A 107 9.08 23.05 25.00
N GLY A 108 8.79 24.17 24.32
CA GLY A 108 8.67 24.21 22.86
C GLY A 108 9.90 23.66 22.14
N THR A 109 11.10 24.09 22.57
CA THR A 109 12.38 23.58 22.03
C THR A 109 12.55 22.09 22.30
N GLY A 110 12.23 21.61 23.51
CA GLY A 110 12.31 20.18 23.84
C GLY A 110 11.35 19.32 23.01
N PHE A 111 10.16 19.81 22.67
CA PHE A 111 9.26 19.11 21.74
C PHE A 111 9.75 19.16 20.30
N GLU A 112 10.46 20.21 19.89
CA GLU A 112 11.10 20.27 18.57
C GLU A 112 12.21 19.22 18.47
N GLU A 113 13.09 19.13 19.48
CA GLU A 113 14.11 18.10 19.59
C GLU A 113 13.50 16.69 19.61
N LEU A 114 12.42 16.47 20.36
CA LEU A 114 11.68 15.21 20.37
C LEU A 114 11.13 14.86 18.97
N SER A 115 10.57 15.84 18.24
CA SER A 115 10.09 15.65 16.88
C SER A 115 11.21 15.19 15.96
N VAL A 116 12.39 15.83 16.04
CA VAL A 116 13.57 15.46 15.26
C VAL A 116 14.02 14.04 15.59
N SER A 117 14.20 13.70 16.87
CA SER A 117 14.62 12.35 17.28
C SER A 117 13.63 11.27 16.85
N ILE A 118 12.33 11.52 16.94
CA ILE A 118 11.32 10.58 16.42
C ILE A 118 11.48 10.40 14.91
N CYS A 119 11.64 11.49 14.15
CA CYS A 119 11.80 11.43 12.70
C CYS A 119 13.07 10.67 12.28
N GLU A 120 14.19 10.87 12.98
CA GLU A 120 15.44 10.15 12.76
C GLU A 120 15.28 8.64 13.00
N ILE A 121 14.63 8.26 14.11
CA ILE A 121 14.36 6.85 14.40
C ILE A 121 13.48 6.24 13.32
N ILE A 122 12.41 6.92 12.90
CA ILE A 122 11.55 6.39 11.84
C ILE A 122 12.34 6.26 10.53
N LYS A 123 13.13 7.27 10.15
CA LYS A 123 13.98 7.25 8.95
C LYS A 123 14.91 6.03 8.97
N ASP A 124 15.60 5.75 10.08
CA ASP A 124 16.47 4.57 10.21
C ASP A 124 15.70 3.23 10.06
N VAL A 125 14.50 3.15 10.62
CA VAL A 125 13.69 1.93 10.57
C VAL A 125 13.14 1.67 9.17
N VAL A 126 12.67 2.71 8.47
CA VAL A 126 12.03 2.57 7.15
C VAL A 126 13.00 2.68 5.97
N SER A 127 14.20 3.22 6.20
CA SER A 127 15.28 3.24 5.20
C SER A 127 15.89 1.84 5.07
N LYS A 128 15.14 0.96 4.39
CA LYS A 128 15.53 -0.40 4.07
C LYS A 128 15.54 -0.58 2.56
N GLU A 129 16.47 -1.40 2.10
CA GLU A 129 16.56 -1.80 0.70
C GLU A 129 15.80 -3.10 0.47
N LEU A 130 15.35 -3.30 -0.75
CA LEU A 130 14.76 -4.57 -1.16
C LEU A 130 15.80 -5.71 -1.03
N PRO A 131 15.38 -6.90 -0.57
CA PRO A 131 16.24 -8.09 -0.63
C PRO A 131 16.79 -8.32 -2.06
N GLU A 132 17.99 -8.87 -2.17
CA GLU A 132 18.55 -9.24 -3.47
C GLU A 132 17.73 -10.37 -4.12
N GLY A 133 17.68 -10.36 -5.45
CA GLY A 133 16.97 -11.38 -6.23
C GLY A 133 15.46 -11.19 -6.23
N ASP A 134 14.74 -12.32 -6.17
CA ASP A 134 13.29 -12.38 -6.36
C ASP A 134 12.54 -11.80 -5.15
N ASN A 135 11.69 -10.81 -5.39
CA ASN A 135 10.96 -10.09 -4.35
C ASN A 135 9.60 -9.58 -4.86
N PRO A 136 8.61 -9.36 -3.98
CA PRO A 136 7.24 -9.05 -4.40
C PRO A 136 7.09 -7.69 -5.11
N TYR A 137 7.91 -6.69 -4.77
CA TYR A 137 7.91 -5.42 -5.47
C TYR A 137 8.41 -5.60 -6.92
N GLY A 138 9.45 -6.42 -7.13
CA GLY A 138 9.90 -6.82 -8.46
C GLY A 138 8.81 -7.55 -9.26
N HIS A 139 8.04 -8.44 -8.63
CA HIS A 139 6.89 -9.11 -9.27
C HIS A 139 5.82 -8.11 -9.72
N LEU A 140 5.50 -7.11 -8.88
CA LEU A 140 4.57 -6.06 -9.25
C LEU A 140 5.03 -5.29 -10.49
N ILE A 141 6.29 -4.84 -10.50
CA ILE A 141 6.85 -4.10 -11.64
C ILE A 141 6.92 -4.99 -12.89
N SER A 142 7.25 -6.27 -12.74
CA SER A 142 7.22 -7.26 -13.82
C SER A 142 5.82 -7.38 -14.45
N TRP A 143 4.76 -7.47 -13.64
CA TRP A 143 3.38 -7.50 -14.12
C TRP A 143 2.98 -6.20 -14.84
N VAL A 144 3.40 -5.04 -14.33
CA VAL A 144 3.12 -3.76 -15.01
C VAL A 144 3.77 -3.74 -16.39
N ASN A 145 5.04 -4.13 -16.49
CA ASN A 145 5.80 -4.14 -17.74
C ASN A 145 5.35 -5.23 -18.72
N GLY A 146 4.82 -6.34 -18.22
CA GLY A 146 4.44 -7.50 -19.03
C GLY A 146 3.23 -7.27 -19.94
N ILE A 147 2.48 -6.17 -19.75
CA ILE A 147 1.27 -5.88 -20.50
C ILE A 147 1.37 -4.46 -21.07
N ASN A 148 1.29 -4.34 -22.39
CA ASN A 148 1.23 -3.04 -23.05
C ASN A 148 -0.18 -2.44 -22.86
N ARG A 149 -0.27 -1.35 -22.09
CA ARG A 149 -1.53 -0.70 -21.72
C ARG A 149 -1.73 0.63 -22.44
N ASP A 150 -2.98 0.95 -22.71
CA ASP A 150 -3.38 2.23 -23.30
C ASP A 150 -3.26 3.38 -22.28
N TYR A 151 -3.32 3.04 -20.98
CA TYR A 151 -3.19 3.96 -19.85
C TYR A 151 -2.06 3.53 -18.92
N ALA A 152 -1.40 4.52 -18.31
CA ALA A 152 -0.39 4.27 -17.29
C ALA A 152 -0.99 3.59 -16.06
N VAL A 153 -0.23 2.68 -15.45
CA VAL A 153 -0.53 2.16 -14.11
C VAL A 153 -0.13 3.22 -13.09
N GLU A 154 -1.02 3.49 -12.15
CA GLU A 154 -0.78 4.44 -11.07
C GLU A 154 -0.62 3.72 -9.74
N LEU A 155 0.49 3.96 -9.07
CA LEU A 155 0.81 3.41 -7.77
C LEU A 155 0.62 4.53 -6.75
N PHE A 156 -0.31 4.34 -5.84
CA PHE A 156 -0.53 5.19 -4.69
C PHE A 156 0.07 4.49 -3.48
N THR A 157 0.71 5.23 -2.58
CA THR A 157 1.24 4.64 -1.34
C THR A 157 1.14 5.59 -0.17
N THR A 158 0.94 5.01 1.01
CA THR A 158 1.04 5.69 2.30
C THR A 158 2.39 5.46 2.98
N ASN A 159 3.25 4.66 2.35
CA ASN A 159 4.53 4.29 2.92
C ASN A 159 5.58 5.37 2.64
N TYR A 160 6.47 5.56 3.61
CA TYR A 160 7.57 6.52 3.54
C TYR A 160 8.81 5.96 2.83
N ASP A 161 8.97 4.64 2.81
CA ASP A 161 10.11 3.92 2.23
C ASP A 161 10.24 4.10 0.72
N LEU A 162 11.39 3.73 0.15
CA LEU A 162 11.68 3.88 -1.29
C LEU A 162 11.56 2.55 -2.06
N LEU A 163 10.87 1.55 -1.53
CA LEU A 163 10.88 0.19 -2.09
C LEU A 163 10.23 0.12 -3.49
N LEU A 164 9.22 0.95 -3.77
CA LEU A 164 8.61 1.03 -5.09
C LEU A 164 9.58 1.64 -6.11
N GLU A 165 10.17 2.78 -5.78
CA GLU A 165 11.18 3.44 -6.60
C GLU A 165 12.34 2.50 -6.91
N GLU A 166 12.88 1.85 -5.88
CA GLU A 166 13.97 0.89 -6.01
C GLU A 166 13.61 -0.28 -6.95
N ALA A 167 12.40 -0.85 -6.82
CA ALA A 167 11.95 -1.92 -7.72
C ALA A 167 11.84 -1.46 -9.18
N MET A 168 11.35 -0.24 -9.41
CA MET A 168 11.26 0.36 -10.74
C MET A 168 12.66 0.59 -11.33
N GLU A 169 13.59 1.09 -10.53
CA GLU A 169 14.97 1.35 -10.95
C GLU A 169 15.76 0.07 -11.23
N ARG A 170 15.65 -0.95 -10.36
CA ARG A 170 16.23 -2.29 -10.58
C ARG A 170 15.72 -2.91 -11.89
N SER A 171 14.45 -2.68 -12.22
CA SER A 171 13.81 -3.18 -13.46
C SER A 171 13.99 -2.25 -14.68
N ARG A 172 14.69 -1.12 -14.52
CA ARG A 172 14.85 -0.06 -15.53
C ARG A 172 13.52 0.45 -16.09
N THR A 173 12.49 0.47 -15.25
CA THR A 173 11.15 0.96 -15.58
C THR A 173 11.07 2.45 -15.32
N PRO A 174 10.69 3.27 -16.32
CA PRO A 174 10.55 4.70 -16.10
C PRO A 174 9.34 4.99 -15.20
N TYR A 175 9.51 5.94 -14.30
CA TYR A 175 8.44 6.38 -13.41
C TYR A 175 8.44 7.90 -13.25
N PHE A 176 7.28 8.44 -12.87
CA PHE A 176 7.11 9.83 -12.47
C PHE A 176 6.45 9.88 -11.10
N ASP A 177 7.11 10.51 -10.14
CA ASP A 177 6.69 10.59 -8.73
C ASP A 177 6.21 12.00 -8.32
N GLY A 178 5.93 12.86 -9.31
CA GLY A 178 5.59 14.26 -9.10
C GLY A 178 6.78 15.22 -9.03
N PHE A 179 8.01 14.71 -9.14
CA PHE A 179 9.22 15.53 -9.18
C PHE A 179 9.90 15.47 -10.55
N SER A 180 10.41 16.62 -10.98
CA SER A 180 11.12 16.79 -12.25
C SER A 180 12.55 17.25 -11.98
N GLY A 181 13.50 16.75 -12.76
CA GLY A 181 14.92 17.08 -12.64
C GLY A 181 15.78 15.89 -12.18
N SER A 182 17.04 15.88 -12.64
CA SER A 182 17.94 14.74 -12.46
C SER A 182 18.83 14.85 -11.22
N LYS A 183 19.43 16.02 -10.96
CA LYS A 183 20.35 16.24 -9.83
C LYS A 183 19.66 16.77 -8.58
N SER A 184 18.75 17.73 -8.77
CA SER A 184 17.99 18.35 -7.69
C SER A 184 16.56 18.41 -8.18
N ALA A 185 15.83 17.32 -7.93
CA ALA A 185 14.48 17.18 -8.45
C ALA A 185 13.53 18.11 -7.67
N PHE A 186 12.82 18.95 -8.40
CA PHE A 186 11.87 19.92 -7.86
C PHE A 186 10.45 19.41 -8.07
N PHE A 187 9.55 19.79 -7.16
CA PHE A 187 8.15 19.43 -7.28
C PHE A 187 7.50 20.09 -8.50
N ASP A 188 6.87 19.30 -9.38
CA ASP A 188 6.31 19.73 -10.67
C ASP A 188 4.78 19.50 -10.72
N PRO A 189 3.99 20.41 -10.11
CA PRO A 189 2.53 20.27 -10.08
C PRO A 189 1.88 20.36 -11.47
N SER A 190 2.53 21.03 -12.43
CA SER A 190 2.05 21.12 -13.81
C SER A 190 1.95 19.74 -14.45
N SER A 191 3.02 18.96 -14.39
CA SER A 191 3.09 17.61 -14.97
C SER A 191 2.13 16.63 -14.29
N ILE A 192 1.84 16.82 -13.00
CA ILE A 192 0.81 16.05 -12.29
C ILE A 192 -0.58 16.36 -12.84
N SER A 193 -0.88 17.64 -13.06
CA SER A 193 -2.21 18.06 -13.48
C SER A 193 -2.49 17.77 -14.96
N SER A 194 -1.49 17.86 -15.83
CA SER A 194 -1.64 17.53 -17.26
C SER A 194 -1.72 16.03 -17.50
N ASN A 195 -0.96 15.24 -16.72
CA ASN A 195 -0.82 13.78 -16.87
C ASN A 195 -0.55 13.35 -18.33
N ASP A 196 0.25 14.13 -19.06
CA ASP A 196 0.56 13.98 -20.48
C ASP A 196 1.80 13.11 -20.76
N LEU A 197 2.35 12.49 -19.72
CA LEU A 197 3.47 11.57 -19.81
C LEU A 197 3.08 10.26 -20.53
N PRO A 198 4.04 9.55 -21.17
CA PRO A 198 3.75 8.32 -21.89
C PRO A 198 3.08 7.24 -21.00
N PRO A 199 2.16 6.42 -21.54
CA PRO A 199 1.50 5.33 -20.79
C PRO A 199 2.45 4.29 -20.21
N ARG A 200 3.62 4.07 -20.85
CA ARG A 200 4.65 3.14 -20.35
C ARG A 200 5.33 3.58 -19.04
N TRP A 201 5.19 4.84 -18.66
CA TRP A 201 5.75 5.35 -17.41
C TRP A 201 4.78 5.02 -16.28
N ILE A 202 5.29 4.48 -15.18
CA ILE A 202 4.49 4.31 -13.97
C ILE A 202 4.30 5.70 -13.33
N ARG A 203 3.10 5.98 -12.81
CA ARG A 203 2.89 7.15 -11.95
C ARG A 203 2.97 6.70 -10.50
N LEU A 204 3.82 7.32 -9.69
CA LEU A 204 3.94 7.03 -8.27
C LEU A 204 3.45 8.23 -7.46
N TRP A 205 2.55 8.01 -6.51
CA TRP A 205 1.94 9.07 -5.72
C TRP A 205 2.05 8.74 -4.23
N LYS A 206 2.95 9.44 -3.54
CA LYS A 206 3.18 9.27 -2.10
C LYS A 206 2.27 10.19 -1.30
N LEU A 207 1.16 9.64 -0.82
CA LEU A 207 0.11 10.38 -0.11
C LEU A 207 0.59 10.91 1.23
N HIS A 208 1.40 10.12 1.93
CA HIS A 208 2.01 10.52 3.21
C HIS A 208 3.43 11.07 3.06
N GLY A 209 3.89 11.30 1.84
CA GLY A 209 5.25 11.77 1.57
C GLY A 209 6.30 10.67 1.69
N SER A 210 7.56 11.07 1.74
CA SER A 210 8.69 10.17 1.51
C SER A 210 9.90 10.56 2.34
N ILE A 211 10.73 9.58 2.69
CA ILE A 211 11.98 9.82 3.44
C ILE A 211 13.02 10.64 2.68
N ASN A 212 12.92 10.69 1.35
CA ASN A 212 13.81 11.48 0.50
C ASN A 212 13.25 12.87 0.15
N TRP A 213 12.12 13.29 0.73
CA TRP A 213 11.59 14.65 0.55
C TRP A 213 12.15 15.59 1.62
N SER A 214 12.64 16.74 1.17
CA SER A 214 13.22 17.79 2.02
C SER A 214 12.76 19.18 1.57
N ARG A 215 13.08 20.21 2.35
CA ARG A 215 12.89 21.62 1.97
C ARG A 215 14.22 22.28 1.66
N ASN A 216 14.30 22.96 0.53
CA ASN A 216 15.47 23.76 0.21
C ASN A 216 15.48 25.10 1.00
N ALA A 217 16.55 25.89 0.85
CA ALA A 217 16.67 27.19 1.52
C ALA A 217 15.57 28.22 1.16
N LYS A 218 14.81 27.98 0.08
CA LYS A 218 13.65 28.79 -0.33
C LYS A 218 12.32 28.27 0.24
N GLY A 219 12.35 27.18 1.01
CA GLY A 219 11.18 26.53 1.57
C GLY A 219 10.43 25.63 0.59
N GLU A 220 10.94 25.45 -0.63
CA GLU A 220 10.35 24.59 -1.67
C GLU A 220 10.64 23.13 -1.36
N VAL A 221 9.67 22.25 -1.62
CA VAL A 221 9.87 20.81 -1.44
C VAL A 221 10.66 20.26 -2.62
N ILE A 222 11.76 19.59 -2.29
CA ILE A 222 12.67 18.94 -3.23
C ILE A 222 12.82 17.47 -2.86
N ARG A 223 13.17 16.65 -3.84
CA ARG A 223 13.56 15.25 -3.62
C ARG A 223 15.09 15.16 -3.65
N LEU A 224 15.66 14.71 -2.53
CA LEU A 224 17.09 14.51 -2.38
C LEU A 224 17.52 13.16 -2.97
N GLN A 225 18.78 13.08 -3.39
CA GLN A 225 19.44 11.83 -3.74
C GLN A 225 20.46 11.50 -2.65
N GLY A 226 20.41 10.27 -2.11
CA GLY A 226 21.37 9.77 -1.12
C GLY A 226 21.04 10.14 0.33
N GLU A 227 22.05 9.99 1.20
CA GLU A 227 21.96 10.16 2.67
C GLU A 227 21.93 11.61 3.14
N ASP A 228 21.78 12.59 2.24
CA ASP A 228 21.80 14.01 2.62
C ASP A 228 20.78 14.29 3.72
N ASP A 229 21.24 14.98 4.76
CA ASP A 229 20.57 15.19 6.03
C ASP A 229 19.48 16.28 5.88
N GLY A 230 18.46 15.96 5.09
CA GLY A 230 17.29 16.78 4.90
C GLY A 230 16.28 16.54 6.02
N SER A 231 15.74 17.63 6.58
CA SER A 231 14.58 17.58 7.47
C SER A 231 13.42 16.90 6.76
N MET A 232 13.07 15.68 7.20
CA MET A 232 12.10 14.83 6.54
C MET A 232 10.71 15.46 6.53
N VAL A 233 10.07 15.50 5.35
CA VAL A 233 8.75 16.14 5.21
C VAL A 233 7.64 15.11 5.43
N TYR A 234 7.09 15.07 6.65
CA TYR A 234 5.88 14.33 6.99
C TYR A 234 4.62 15.22 6.98
N PRO A 235 3.46 14.72 6.51
CA PRO A 235 2.18 15.30 6.85
C PRO A 235 1.96 15.11 8.35
N SER A 236 1.69 16.20 9.08
CA SER A 236 1.18 16.09 10.44
C SER A 236 -0.33 15.99 10.40
N HIS A 237 -0.90 14.97 11.04
CA HIS A 237 -2.36 14.72 11.10
C HIS A 237 -3.19 15.88 11.69
N VAL A 238 -2.56 16.84 12.36
CA VAL A 238 -3.24 17.94 13.06
C VAL A 238 -3.18 19.27 12.31
N LYS A 239 -2.31 19.43 11.31
CA LYS A 239 -2.37 20.63 10.44
C LYS A 239 -3.11 20.29 9.16
N TYR A 240 -4.42 20.52 9.21
CA TYR A 240 -5.28 20.68 8.03
C TYR A 240 -4.60 21.56 6.96
N ASP A 241 -3.82 22.56 7.38
CA ASP A 241 -3.03 23.45 6.51
C ASP A 241 -1.85 22.74 5.79
N GLN A 242 -1.21 21.72 6.37
CA GLN A 242 -0.08 21.02 5.75
C GLN A 242 -0.54 19.99 4.72
N THR A 243 -1.69 19.34 4.92
CA THR A 243 -2.31 18.48 3.88
C THR A 243 -2.79 19.28 2.67
N GLN A 244 -3.05 20.58 2.83
CA GLN A 244 -3.39 21.50 1.73
C GLN A 244 -2.15 22.07 1.03
N ALA A 245 -0.97 21.99 1.66
CA ALA A 245 0.27 22.43 1.06
C ALA A 245 0.77 21.43 0.01
N ALA A 246 1.33 21.96 -1.08
CA ALA A 246 2.11 21.15 -2.01
C ALA A 246 3.33 20.55 -1.29
N PRO A 247 3.71 19.28 -1.57
CA PRO A 247 3.21 18.41 -2.64
C PRO A 247 1.96 17.58 -2.30
N PHE A 248 1.59 17.47 -1.02
CA PHE A 248 0.56 16.54 -0.54
C PHE A 248 -0.81 16.77 -1.20
N SER A 249 -1.25 18.02 -1.29
CA SER A 249 -2.55 18.33 -1.90
C SER A 249 -2.67 17.87 -3.34
N SER A 250 -1.57 17.94 -4.13
CA SER A 250 -1.55 17.43 -5.50
C SER A 250 -1.61 15.90 -5.57
N MET A 251 -0.98 15.20 -4.63
CA MET A 251 -1.02 13.73 -4.55
C MET A 251 -2.43 13.23 -4.25
N PHE A 252 -3.09 13.85 -3.25
CA PHE A 252 -4.48 13.55 -2.89
C PHE A 252 -5.46 13.91 -4.01
N GLU A 253 -5.27 15.07 -4.65
CA GLU A 253 -6.09 15.47 -5.79
C GLU A 253 -5.94 14.49 -6.96
N ARG A 254 -4.74 13.93 -7.18
CA ARG A 254 -4.56 12.91 -8.21
C ARG A 254 -5.29 11.60 -7.89
N LEU A 255 -5.25 11.13 -6.64
CA LEU A 255 -6.03 9.97 -6.19
C LEU A 255 -7.53 10.19 -6.43
N LYS A 256 -8.03 11.37 -6.04
CA LYS A 256 -9.43 11.76 -6.26
C LYS A 256 -9.77 11.73 -7.76
N ARG A 257 -8.95 12.35 -8.60
CA ARG A 257 -9.15 12.37 -10.06
C ARG A 257 -9.17 10.96 -10.64
N PHE A 258 -8.23 10.10 -10.25
CA PHE A 258 -8.18 8.71 -10.72
C PHE A 258 -9.48 7.95 -10.37
N LEU A 259 -9.99 8.08 -9.15
CA LEU A 259 -11.24 7.45 -8.74
C LEU A 259 -12.48 8.03 -9.44
N LEU A 260 -12.44 9.30 -9.83
CA LEU A 260 -13.52 9.94 -10.60
C LEU A 260 -13.42 9.70 -12.12
N GLU A 261 -12.32 9.14 -12.62
CA GLU A 261 -12.22 8.72 -14.01
C GLU A 261 -13.19 7.56 -14.31
N PRO A 262 -13.85 7.54 -15.48
CA PRO A 262 -14.77 6.46 -15.82
C PRO A 262 -14.00 5.16 -16.01
N ASP A 263 -14.62 4.06 -15.57
CA ASP A 263 -14.09 2.69 -15.70
C ASP A 263 -12.73 2.48 -15.01
N SER A 264 -12.44 3.22 -13.94
CA SER A 264 -11.24 3.04 -13.13
C SER A 264 -11.36 1.87 -12.16
N LEU A 265 -10.26 1.17 -11.93
CA LEU A 265 -10.12 0.11 -10.94
C LEU A 265 -8.98 0.45 -10.01
N LEU A 266 -9.28 0.65 -8.72
CA LEU A 266 -8.27 0.73 -7.66
C LEU A 266 -8.15 -0.61 -6.95
N ILE A 267 -6.96 -1.19 -6.90
CA ILE A 267 -6.67 -2.38 -6.10
C ILE A 267 -5.94 -1.93 -4.84
N THR A 268 -6.42 -2.28 -3.65
CA THR A 268 -5.74 -1.93 -2.40
C THR A 268 -5.13 -3.16 -1.75
N THR A 269 -3.88 -3.05 -1.31
CA THR A 269 -3.14 -4.13 -0.64
C THR A 269 -2.30 -3.57 0.50
N GLY A 270 -2.29 -4.24 1.64
CA GLY A 270 -1.57 -3.78 2.83
C GLY A 270 -2.10 -2.46 3.43
N PHE A 271 -3.30 -2.02 3.02
CA PHE A 271 -3.98 -0.84 3.53
C PHE A 271 -5.23 -1.25 4.32
N SER A 272 -5.23 -0.98 5.63
CA SER A 272 -6.27 -1.46 6.56
C SER A 272 -7.53 -0.59 6.60
N PHE A 273 -7.57 0.53 5.85
CA PHE A 273 -8.64 1.53 5.92
C PHE A 273 -8.76 2.28 7.26
N ALA A 274 -7.84 2.07 8.20
CA ALA A 274 -7.79 2.78 9.48
C ALA A 274 -7.44 4.29 9.34
N ASP A 275 -6.86 4.69 8.21
CA ASP A 275 -6.67 6.10 7.89
C ASP A 275 -8.02 6.72 7.46
N ALA A 276 -8.68 7.41 8.39
CA ALA A 276 -10.00 7.98 8.16
C ALA A 276 -10.02 9.01 7.02
N HIS A 277 -8.91 9.73 6.75
CA HIS A 277 -8.88 10.76 5.73
C HIS A 277 -8.84 10.16 4.32
N ILE A 278 -7.95 9.19 4.08
CA ILE A 278 -7.89 8.47 2.80
C ILE A 278 -9.16 7.65 2.59
N THR A 279 -9.62 6.95 3.63
CA THR A 279 -10.83 6.12 3.56
C THR A 279 -12.07 6.95 3.23
N ALA A 280 -12.25 8.12 3.88
CA ALA A 280 -13.35 9.03 3.56
C ALA A 280 -13.26 9.53 2.11
N LYS A 281 -12.04 9.84 1.61
CA LYS A 281 -11.87 10.28 0.22
C LYS A 281 -12.27 9.20 -0.78
N ILE A 282 -11.87 7.95 -0.54
CA ILE A 282 -12.26 6.81 -1.38
C ILE A 282 -13.79 6.65 -1.35
N ASP A 283 -14.39 6.66 -0.15
CA ASP A 283 -15.83 6.53 0.05
C ASP A 283 -16.63 7.61 -0.70
N GLU A 284 -16.20 8.87 -0.60
CA GLU A 284 -16.78 10.03 -1.32
C GLU A 284 -16.69 9.86 -2.84
N CYS A 285 -15.52 9.48 -3.37
CA CYS A 285 -15.34 9.33 -4.82
C CYS A 285 -16.18 8.20 -5.39
N LEU A 286 -16.32 7.08 -4.66
CA LEU A 286 -17.16 5.96 -5.07
C LEU A 286 -18.65 6.27 -4.97
N ALA A 287 -19.04 7.20 -4.10
CA ALA A 287 -20.40 7.75 -4.07
C ALA A 287 -20.73 8.49 -5.36
N GLU A 288 -19.77 9.29 -5.84
CA GLU A 288 -19.93 10.17 -7.00
C GLU A 288 -19.78 9.40 -8.32
N ASN A 289 -18.87 8.42 -8.38
CA ASN A 289 -18.58 7.64 -9.57
C ASN A 289 -18.90 6.15 -9.40
N GLN A 290 -20.12 5.77 -9.80
CA GLN A 290 -20.58 4.37 -9.77
C GLN A 290 -19.87 3.45 -10.78
N SER A 291 -19.16 4.01 -11.76
CA SER A 291 -18.41 3.23 -12.75
C SER A 291 -17.00 2.85 -12.28
N SER A 292 -16.49 3.52 -11.24
CA SER A 292 -15.24 3.15 -10.59
C SER A 292 -15.48 1.98 -9.65
N ALA A 293 -14.52 1.07 -9.58
CA ALA A 293 -14.52 -0.05 -8.66
C ALA A 293 -13.26 -0.06 -7.81
N VAL A 294 -13.40 -0.49 -6.57
CA VAL A 294 -12.27 -0.74 -5.66
C VAL A 294 -12.30 -2.20 -5.22
N ILE A 295 -11.17 -2.88 -5.36
CA ILE A 295 -10.96 -4.24 -4.83
C ILE A 295 -9.95 -4.13 -3.71
N ALA A 296 -10.40 -4.31 -2.48
CA ALA A 296 -9.55 -4.31 -1.30
C ALA A 296 -9.21 -5.73 -0.89
N LEU A 297 -7.92 -6.06 -0.91
CA LEU A 297 -7.38 -7.34 -0.51
C LEU A 297 -6.82 -7.22 0.91
N GLN A 298 -7.54 -7.77 1.88
CA GLN A 298 -7.22 -7.69 3.31
C GLN A 298 -6.62 -9.00 3.81
N PHE A 299 -5.59 -8.88 4.66
CA PHE A 299 -4.83 -10.02 5.16
C PHE A 299 -5.59 -10.84 6.21
N LYS A 300 -6.39 -10.19 7.07
CA LYS A 300 -7.07 -10.86 8.19
C LYS A 300 -8.48 -11.34 7.81
N ASP A 301 -9.12 -12.01 8.76
CA ASP A 301 -10.51 -12.44 8.64
C ASP A 301 -11.47 -11.22 8.79
N LEU A 302 -12.71 -11.34 8.28
CA LEU A 302 -13.73 -10.28 8.26
C LEU A 302 -14.05 -9.68 9.63
N SER A 303 -13.79 -10.38 10.73
CA SER A 303 -14.03 -9.87 12.09
C SER A 303 -12.97 -8.90 12.57
N GLU A 304 -11.79 -8.90 11.96
CA GLU A 304 -10.64 -8.09 12.40
C GLU A 304 -10.41 -6.86 11.52
N GLU A 305 -11.08 -6.76 10.37
CA GLU A 305 -10.96 -5.68 9.40
C GLU A 305 -12.18 -4.74 9.44
N SER A 306 -12.52 -4.25 10.64
CA SER A 306 -13.76 -3.49 10.88
C SER A 306 -13.89 -2.25 9.99
N ASP A 307 -12.80 -1.50 9.81
CA ASP A 307 -12.79 -0.25 9.05
C ASP A 307 -13.08 -0.51 7.57
N ALA A 308 -12.43 -1.52 6.97
CA ALA A 308 -12.68 -1.94 5.60
C ALA A 308 -14.11 -2.50 5.43
N VAL A 309 -14.57 -3.31 6.39
CA VAL A 309 -15.90 -3.92 6.40
C VAL A 309 -17.00 -2.86 6.43
N GLU A 310 -16.86 -1.84 7.27
CA GLU A 310 -17.85 -0.76 7.39
C GLU A 310 -18.08 -0.06 6.05
N VAL A 311 -17.02 0.31 5.36
CA VAL A 311 -17.10 1.02 4.08
C VAL A 311 -17.61 0.09 2.97
N GLY A 312 -17.15 -1.16 2.94
CA GLY A 312 -17.59 -2.16 1.96
C GLY A 312 -19.08 -2.48 2.02
N LEU A 313 -19.69 -2.45 3.21
CA LEU A 313 -21.14 -2.61 3.37
C LEU A 313 -21.94 -1.43 2.80
N ARG A 314 -21.38 -0.22 2.84
CA ARG A 314 -22.04 1.00 2.34
C ARG A 314 -21.90 1.19 0.84
N ARG A 315 -20.85 0.63 0.22
CA ARG A 315 -20.44 0.91 -1.15
C ARG A 315 -20.50 -0.34 -2.04
N PRO A 316 -21.52 -0.48 -2.90
CA PRO A 316 -21.64 -1.59 -3.86
C PRO A 316 -20.41 -1.82 -4.75
N ASN A 317 -19.73 -0.73 -5.11
CA ASN A 317 -18.54 -0.72 -5.95
C ASN A 317 -17.22 -0.81 -5.17
N LEU A 318 -17.26 -1.06 -3.86
CA LEU A 318 -16.10 -1.42 -3.04
C LEU A 318 -16.25 -2.87 -2.59
N SER A 319 -15.43 -3.74 -3.17
CA SER A 319 -15.39 -5.15 -2.78
C SER A 319 -14.24 -5.40 -1.81
N ILE A 320 -14.53 -5.98 -0.65
CA ILE A 320 -13.55 -6.32 0.38
C ILE A 320 -13.36 -7.83 0.38
N TYR A 321 -12.14 -8.29 0.10
CA TYR A 321 -11.75 -9.69 0.13
C TYR A 321 -10.89 -9.92 1.36
N CYS A 322 -11.40 -10.69 2.30
CA CYS A 322 -10.70 -11.11 3.51
C CYS A 322 -10.37 -12.59 3.42
N ARG A 323 -9.64 -13.08 4.43
CA ARG A 323 -9.14 -14.45 4.46
C ARG A 323 -10.25 -15.52 4.58
N ASP A 324 -11.33 -15.26 5.31
CA ASP A 324 -12.46 -16.18 5.55
C ASP A 324 -13.75 -15.86 4.76
N GLY A 325 -13.82 -14.70 4.11
CA GLY A 325 -14.97 -14.29 3.33
C GLY A 325 -14.76 -12.96 2.63
N ALA A 326 -15.85 -12.43 2.09
CA ALA A 326 -15.82 -11.14 1.42
C ALA A 326 -17.10 -10.33 1.62
N ILE A 327 -16.99 -9.06 1.28
CA ILE A 327 -18.10 -8.15 1.07
C ILE A 327 -18.08 -7.77 -0.39
N ILE A 328 -19.10 -8.18 -1.12
CA ILE A 328 -19.21 -7.93 -2.56
C ILE A 328 -20.59 -7.37 -2.79
N ASN A 329 -20.67 -6.24 -3.49
CA ASN A 329 -21.93 -5.53 -3.72
C ASN A 329 -22.68 -5.21 -2.40
N GLY A 330 -21.95 -4.85 -1.35
CA GLY A 330 -22.51 -4.60 0.00
C GLY A 330 -22.97 -5.85 0.76
N VAL A 331 -22.78 -7.06 0.21
CA VAL A 331 -23.23 -8.31 0.83
C VAL A 331 -22.05 -9.04 1.47
N LYS A 332 -22.06 -9.13 2.80
CA LYS A 332 -21.10 -9.91 3.60
C LYS A 332 -21.45 -11.40 3.55
N ALA A 333 -20.52 -12.23 3.09
CA ALA A 333 -20.67 -13.68 3.06
C ALA A 333 -19.31 -14.41 3.13
N ARG A 334 -19.33 -15.66 3.61
CA ARG A 334 -18.15 -16.51 3.69
C ARG A 334 -17.78 -17.09 2.33
N TRP A 335 -16.51 -17.45 2.18
CA TRP A 335 -16.07 -18.19 1.02
C TRP A 335 -16.64 -19.60 1.01
N LYS A 336 -17.12 -20.05 -0.15
CA LYS A 336 -17.48 -21.44 -0.40
C LYS A 336 -17.17 -21.78 -1.84
N LEU A 337 -16.29 -22.76 -2.05
CA LEU A 337 -15.99 -23.26 -3.39
C LEU A 337 -17.27 -23.79 -4.04
N GLY A 338 -17.49 -23.37 -5.29
CA GLY A 338 -18.61 -23.80 -6.11
C GLY A 338 -18.13 -24.42 -7.42
N GLU A 339 -18.90 -24.18 -8.48
CA GLU A 339 -18.53 -24.61 -9.82
C GLU A 339 -17.27 -23.86 -10.31
N MET A 340 -16.42 -24.58 -11.04
CA MET A 340 -15.20 -24.03 -11.62
C MET A 340 -15.50 -23.26 -12.91
N PRO A 341 -14.90 -22.07 -13.11
CA PRO A 341 -15.04 -21.29 -14.35
C PRO A 341 -14.51 -22.00 -15.60
N SER A 342 -13.52 -22.89 -15.46
CA SER A 342 -12.94 -23.65 -16.59
C SER A 342 -12.32 -24.97 -16.14
N LYS A 343 -12.13 -25.91 -17.09
CA LYS A 343 -11.67 -27.29 -16.83
C LYS A 343 -10.30 -27.41 -16.14
N ASN A 344 -9.45 -26.38 -16.20
CA ASN A 344 -8.11 -26.37 -15.61
C ASN A 344 -7.93 -25.27 -14.55
N TRP A 345 -9.04 -24.71 -14.04
CA TRP A 345 -8.98 -23.60 -13.09
C TRP A 345 -8.29 -23.97 -11.77
N GLY A 346 -8.24 -25.26 -11.41
CA GLY A 346 -7.56 -25.76 -10.20
C GLY A 346 -6.12 -25.27 -10.06
N VAL A 347 -5.34 -25.24 -11.14
CA VAL A 347 -3.94 -24.77 -11.10
C VAL A 347 -3.83 -23.29 -10.72
N ILE A 348 -4.78 -22.48 -11.18
CA ILE A 348 -4.84 -21.05 -10.84
C ILE A 348 -5.40 -20.86 -9.43
N ARG A 349 -6.31 -21.74 -8.99
CA ARG A 349 -6.88 -21.73 -7.64
C ARG A 349 -5.80 -21.85 -6.57
N ASP A 350 -4.80 -22.71 -6.79
CA ASP A 350 -3.69 -22.89 -5.85
C ASP A 350 -2.87 -21.61 -5.60
N GLU A 351 -2.99 -20.60 -6.46
CA GLU A 351 -2.31 -19.30 -6.30
C GLU A 351 -3.03 -18.36 -5.32
N TYR A 352 -4.33 -18.55 -5.06
CA TYR A 352 -5.14 -17.68 -4.19
C TYR A 352 -5.93 -18.41 -3.09
N TRP A 353 -5.94 -19.73 -3.07
CA TRP A 353 -6.67 -20.55 -2.12
C TRP A 353 -5.75 -21.61 -1.50
N ILE A 354 -5.46 -21.48 -0.20
CA ILE A 354 -4.61 -22.43 0.55
C ILE A 354 -5.27 -22.74 1.89
N ASN A 355 -5.34 -24.03 2.25
CA ASN A 355 -5.90 -24.48 3.53
C ASN A 355 -7.30 -23.91 3.83
N ASP A 356 -8.19 -23.93 2.84
CA ASP A 356 -9.55 -23.38 2.89
C ASP A 356 -9.64 -21.88 3.24
N LYS A 357 -8.59 -21.13 2.90
CA LYS A 357 -8.51 -19.69 3.11
C LYS A 357 -8.10 -18.98 1.82
N PHE A 358 -8.65 -17.80 1.62
CA PHE A 358 -8.22 -16.87 0.57
C PHE A 358 -6.95 -16.15 1.01
N ILE A 359 -5.92 -16.09 0.15
CA ILE A 359 -4.57 -15.61 0.55
C ILE A 359 -4.10 -14.34 -0.14
N LEU A 360 -4.82 -13.78 -1.12
CA LEU A 360 -4.33 -12.59 -1.84
C LEU A 360 -4.35 -11.30 -1.02
N GLY A 361 -4.81 -11.35 0.24
CA GLY A 361 -4.56 -10.29 1.22
C GLY A 361 -3.09 -10.18 1.66
N ASP A 362 -2.30 -11.25 1.46
CA ASP A 362 -0.84 -11.20 1.57
C ASP A 362 -0.26 -10.60 0.29
N TYR A 363 0.49 -9.50 0.43
CA TYR A 363 1.12 -8.81 -0.68
C TYR A 363 2.07 -9.72 -1.47
N VAL A 364 2.78 -10.66 -0.81
CA VAL A 364 3.66 -11.60 -1.51
C VAL A 364 2.87 -12.55 -2.42
N ALA A 365 1.75 -13.07 -1.92
CA ALA A 365 0.86 -13.94 -2.70
C ALA A 365 0.22 -13.16 -3.86
N LEU A 366 -0.26 -11.94 -3.58
CA LEU A 366 -0.85 -11.06 -4.59
C LEU A 366 0.11 -10.77 -5.74
N THR A 367 1.32 -10.29 -5.45
CA THR A 367 2.24 -9.89 -6.52
C THR A 367 2.69 -11.08 -7.35
N ARG A 368 2.81 -12.27 -6.74
CA ARG A 368 3.05 -13.52 -7.47
C ARG A 368 1.87 -13.89 -8.38
N PHE A 369 0.64 -13.76 -7.90
CA PHE A 369 -0.57 -13.95 -8.71
C PHE A 369 -0.65 -12.96 -9.88
N LEU A 370 -0.32 -11.68 -9.64
CA LEU A 370 -0.26 -10.65 -10.68
C LEU A 370 0.80 -11.01 -11.73
N ALA A 371 2.03 -11.31 -11.33
CA ALA A 371 3.10 -11.71 -12.26
C ALA A 371 2.74 -12.97 -13.06
N GLY A 372 2.05 -13.93 -12.45
CA GLY A 372 1.53 -15.13 -13.11
C GLY A 372 0.36 -14.90 -14.07
N SER A 373 -0.28 -13.72 -14.04
CA SER A 373 -1.48 -13.44 -14.84
C SER A 373 -1.19 -13.27 -16.35
N GLY A 374 0.01 -12.78 -16.70
CA GLY A 374 0.42 -12.52 -18.10
C GLY A 374 1.01 -13.72 -18.84
N GLY A 375 1.38 -14.80 -18.14
CA GLY A 375 1.90 -16.03 -18.74
C GLY A 375 0.85 -17.16 -18.71
N GLY A 376 0.67 -17.86 -19.83
CA GLY A 376 -0.11 -19.10 -19.84
C GLY A 376 0.63 -20.20 -19.09
N LYS A 377 0.06 -20.71 -18.00
CA LYS A 377 0.57 -21.93 -17.33
C LYS A 377 -0.13 -23.14 -17.95
N SER A 378 0.63 -23.98 -18.63
CA SER A 378 0.17 -25.29 -19.11
C SER A 378 0.71 -26.40 -18.19
N ILE A 379 -0.14 -27.38 -17.91
CA ILE A 379 0.26 -28.60 -17.19
C ILE A 379 1.17 -29.40 -18.13
N SER A 380 2.38 -29.75 -17.69
CA SER A 380 3.12 -30.85 -18.30
C SER A 380 2.39 -32.14 -17.94
N VAL A 381 1.73 -32.76 -18.92
CA VAL A 381 1.20 -34.11 -18.75
C VAL A 381 2.41 -35.02 -18.62
N GLU A 382 2.64 -35.59 -17.44
CA GLU A 382 3.52 -36.76 -17.33
C GLU A 382 2.88 -37.86 -18.17
N VAL A 383 3.53 -38.20 -19.27
CA VAL A 383 3.18 -39.36 -20.08
C VAL A 383 3.43 -40.57 -19.19
N GLN A 384 2.38 -41.14 -18.61
CA GLN A 384 2.45 -42.50 -18.11
C GLN A 384 2.76 -43.39 -19.31
N GLU A 385 3.98 -43.90 -19.39
CA GLU A 385 4.30 -45.06 -20.23
C GLU A 385 3.28 -46.14 -19.87
N GLN A 386 2.34 -46.39 -20.79
CA GLN A 386 1.53 -47.59 -20.74
C GLN A 386 2.49 -48.75 -21.02
N ASP A 387 2.78 -49.54 -20.00
CA ASP A 387 3.31 -50.89 -20.17
C ASP A 387 2.39 -51.64 -21.13
N GLU A 388 2.85 -51.87 -22.36
CA GLU A 388 2.25 -52.83 -23.27
C GLU A 388 2.32 -54.22 -22.62
N PRO A 389 1.22 -55.00 -22.58
CA PRO A 389 1.31 -56.39 -22.19
C PRO A 389 1.98 -57.17 -23.33
N ASP A 390 3.09 -57.84 -23.01
CA ASP A 390 3.65 -58.92 -23.83
C ASP A 390 2.58 -60.00 -24.04
N GLU A 391 1.85 -59.95 -25.17
CA GLU A 391 1.06 -61.08 -25.66
C GLU A 391 1.99 -62.08 -26.33
N GLN A 392 2.17 -63.21 -25.64
CA GLN A 392 2.68 -64.47 -26.18
C GLN A 392 1.88 -64.89 -27.42
N SER A 393 2.58 -65.20 -28.53
CA SER A 393 2.20 -66.23 -29.52
C SER A 393 3.41 -66.64 -30.34
#